data_AF-A0A835ZYW2-F1
#
_entry.id   AF-A0A835ZYW2-F1
#
_cell.length_a   1.000
_cell.length_b   1.000
_cell.length_c   1.000
_cell.angle_alpha   90.00
_cell.angle_beta   90.00
_cell.angle_gamma   90.00
#
_symmetry.space_group_name_H-M   'P 1'
#
loop_
_entity.id
_entity.type
_entity.pdbx_description
1 polymer ?
#
loop_
_entity_poly.entity_id
_entity_poly.type
_entity_poly.pdbx_seq_one_letter_code
_entity_poly.pdbx_strand_id
1 'polypeptide(L)' 'MGKNFRSYLLDLRNTSTHFKGVRMGLTNTLLDGYETARYGTAVFGLSEYLRYQEALSELATVVKARSGTSQRQHQSAAKT' A
#
# COMPACT_ATOMS: atom_id res chain seq x y z
N MET A 1 -7.20 19.00 4.80
CA MET A 1 -5.75 18.76 4.58
C MET A 1 -5.57 17.33 4.11
N GLY A 2 -5.04 17.13 2.91
CA GLY A 2 -4.91 15.80 2.31
C GLY A 2 -3.96 14.91 3.11
N LYS A 3 -4.34 13.65 3.32
CA LYS A 3 -3.43 12.66 3.92
C LYS A 3 -2.20 12.54 3.03
N ASN A 4 -1.02 12.80 3.59
CA ASN A 4 0.23 12.56 2.87
C ASN A 4 0.44 11.05 2.69
N PHE A 5 1.20 10.67 1.66
CA PHE A 5 1.39 9.26 1.30
C PHE A 5 1.96 8.42 2.46
N ARG A 6 2.91 8.98 3.22
CA ARG A 6 3.48 8.31 4.41
C ARG A 6 2.41 8.03 5.47
N SER A 7 1.56 9.00 5.77
CA SER A 7 0.44 8.85 6.72
C SER A 7 -0.56 7.82 6.23
N TYR A 8 -0.81 7.76 4.91
CA TYR A 8 -1.65 6.71 4.33
C TYR A 8 -1.05 5.31 4.52
N LEU A 9 0.26 5.13 4.28
CA LEU A 9 0.93 3.84 4.51
C LEU A 9 0.92 3.43 5.98
N LEU A 10 1.15 4.38 6.90
CA LEU A 10 1.08 4.13 8.34
C LEU A 10 -0.33 3.71 8.78
N ASP A 11 -1.36 4.43 8.31
CA ASP A 11 -2.75 4.06 8.55
C ASP A 11 -3.04 2.66 8.01
N LEU A 12 -2.59 2.34 6.79
CA LEU A 12 -2.80 1.03 6.17
C LEU A 12 -2.16 -0.10 6.99
N ARG A 13 -0.94 0.12 7.51
CA ARG A 13 -0.26 -0.82 8.39
C ARG A 13 -1.02 -1.04 9.70
N ASN A 14 -1.53 0.02 10.30
CA ASN A 14 -2.12 0.00 11.63
C ASN A 14 -3.58 -0.47 11.65
N THR A 15 -4.35 -0.18 10.58
CA THR A 15 -5.80 -0.48 10.52
C THR A 15 -6.11 -1.86 9.98
N SER A 16 -5.17 -2.47 9.26
CA SER A 16 -5.48 -3.62 8.44
C SER A 16 -5.10 -4.91 9.13
N THR A 17 -6.01 -5.41 9.98
CA THR A 17 -5.96 -6.78 10.55
C THR A 17 -5.83 -7.86 9.47
N HIS A 18 -6.29 -7.57 8.25
CA HIS A 18 -6.15 -8.41 7.04
C HIS A 18 -4.79 -8.32 6.34
N PHE A 19 -3.95 -7.31 6.62
CA PHE A 19 -2.60 -7.18 6.02
C PHE A 19 -1.51 -7.93 6.83
N LYS A 20 -1.85 -9.00 7.54
CA LYS A 20 -0.85 -9.87 8.17
C LYS A 20 -0.09 -10.66 7.09
N GLY A 21 1.24 -10.79 7.23
CA GLY A 21 2.10 -11.54 6.30
C GLY A 21 2.69 -10.71 5.15
N VAL A 22 2.64 -11.23 3.91
CA VAL A 22 3.26 -10.64 2.70
C VAL A 22 2.91 -9.17 2.50
N ARG A 23 1.67 -8.79 2.82
CA ARG A 23 1.17 -7.42 2.66
C ARG A 23 1.70 -6.43 3.72
N MET A 24 2.09 -6.92 4.90
CA MET A 24 2.84 -6.12 5.88
C MET A 24 4.25 -5.82 5.34
N GLY A 25 4.87 -6.82 4.70
CA GLY A 25 6.15 -6.67 4.00
C GLY A 25 6.10 -5.54 2.98
N LEU A 26 5.06 -5.51 2.13
CA LEU A 26 4.86 -4.43 1.15
C LEU A 26 4.82 -3.04 1.79
N THR A 27 4.03 -2.89 2.86
CA THR A 27 3.86 -1.59 3.52
C THR A 27 5.16 -1.12 4.18
N ASN A 28 5.93 -2.05 4.76
CA ASN A 28 7.24 -1.76 5.32
C ASN A 28 8.25 -1.38 4.24
N THR A 29 8.32 -2.11 3.12
CA THR A 29 9.18 -1.80 1.98
C THR A 29 8.88 -0.40 1.40
N LEU A 30 7.60 -0.02 1.34
CA LEU A 30 7.20 1.30 0.86
C LEU A 30 7.54 2.40 1.85
N LEU A 31 7.40 2.16 3.16
CA LEU A 31 7.81 3.14 4.17
C LEU A 31 9.33 3.34 4.15
N ASP A 32 10.09 2.25 4.14
CA ASP A 32 11.56 2.26 4.11
C ASP A 32 12.10 2.90 2.83
N GLY A 33 11.55 2.54 1.66
CA GLY A 33 11.94 3.14 0.39
C GLY A 33 11.57 4.62 0.31
N TYR A 34 10.42 5.03 0.85
CA TYR A 34 10.04 6.45 0.93
C TYR A 34 11.00 7.24 1.82
N GLU A 35 11.31 6.71 3.00
CA GLU A 35 12.21 7.36 3.96
C GLU A 35 13.63 7.44 3.41
N THR A 36 14.14 6.35 2.82
CA THR A 36 15.47 6.31 2.21
C THR A 36 15.58 7.26 1.01
N ALA A 37 14.57 7.30 0.12
CA ALA A 37 14.60 8.20 -1.04
C ALA A 37 14.47 9.70 -0.67
N ARG A 38 13.76 10.02 0.42
CA ARG A 38 13.50 11.41 0.84
C ARG A 38 14.51 11.97 1.83
N TYR A 39 14.96 11.13 2.76
CA TYR A 39 15.72 11.52 3.94
C TYR A 39 16.99 10.69 4.13
N GLY A 40 17.17 9.64 3.32
CA GLY A 40 18.36 8.80 3.39
C GLY A 40 19.61 9.59 3.05
N THR A 41 20.70 9.21 3.72
CA THR A 41 22.05 9.75 3.48
C THR A 41 22.80 8.96 2.40
N ALA A 42 22.28 7.77 2.04
CA ALA A 42 22.82 6.91 1.00
C ALA A 42 22.10 7.14 -0.35
N VAL A 43 22.76 6.77 -1.45
CA VAL A 43 22.18 6.84 -2.79
C VAL A 43 21.03 5.84 -2.88
N PHE A 44 19.83 6.34 -3.13
CA PHE A 44 18.69 5.52 -3.50
C PHE A 44 18.86 5.05 -4.95
N GLY A 45 19.41 3.85 -5.12
CA GLY A 45 19.84 3.31 -6.41
C GLY A 45 18.70 2.66 -7.21
N LEU A 46 19.08 2.11 -8.36
CA LEU A 46 18.15 1.44 -9.27
C LEU A 46 17.50 0.21 -8.63
N SER A 47 18.24 -0.55 -7.82
CA SER A 47 17.71 -1.76 -7.17
C SER A 47 16.63 -1.40 -6.15
N GLU A 48 16.89 -0.38 -5.34
CA GLU A 48 15.93 0.17 -4.36
C GLU A 48 14.70 0.74 -5.07
N TYR A 49 14.91 1.46 -6.18
CA TYR A 49 13.83 1.99 -7.00
C TYR A 49 12.95 0.90 -7.59
N LEU A 50 13.52 -0.14 -8.20
CA LEU A 50 12.76 -1.25 -8.78
C LEU A 50 11.95 -1.98 -7.72
N ARG A 51 12.56 -2.28 -6.57
CA ARG A 51 11.86 -2.91 -5.43
C ARG A 51 10.72 -2.04 -4.92
N TYR A 52 10.92 -0.73 -4.84
CA TYR A 52 9.90 0.22 -4.44
C TYR A 52 8.76 0.30 -5.47
N GLN A 53 9.07 0.31 -6.76
CA GLN A 53 8.08 0.29 -7.85
C GLN A 53 7.24 -0.99 -7.86
N GLU A 54 7.86 -2.16 -7.65
CA GLU A 54 7.16 -3.44 -7.56
C GLU A 54 6.18 -3.43 -6.39
N ALA A 55 6.64 -3.00 -5.20
CA ALA A 55 5.80 -2.90 -4.02
C ALA A 55 4.62 -1.92 -4.21
N LEU A 56 4.85 -0.80 -4.92
CA LEU A 56 3.79 0.15 -5.28
C LEU A 56 2.74 -0.48 -6.20
N SER A 57 3.20 -1.23 -7.21
CA SER A 57 2.32 -1.89 -8.19
C SER A 57 1.45 -2.97 -7.53
N GLU A 58 2.04 -3.75 -6.62
CA GLU A 58 1.30 -4.75 -5.86
C GLU A 58 0.28 -4.09 -4.91
N LEU A 59 0.68 -3.04 -4.18
CA LEU A 59 -0.24 -2.30 -3.32
C LEU A 59 -1.42 -1.72 -4.11
N ALA A 60 -1.16 -1.13 -5.28
CA ALA A 60 -2.20 -0.60 -6.15
C ALA A 60 -3.19 -1.69 -6.60
N THR A 61 -2.70 -2.89 -6.90
CA THR A 61 -3.52 -4.04 -7.28
C THR A 61 -4.41 -4.47 -6.12
N VAL A 62 -3.87 -4.58 -4.90
CA VAL A 62 -4.64 -4.94 -3.69
C VAL A 62 -5.72 -3.91 -3.39
N VAL A 63 -5.40 -2.61 -3.51
CA VAL A 63 -6.38 -1.53 -3.28
C VAL A 63 -7.49 -1.58 -4.33
N LYS A 64 -7.16 -1.76 -5.62
CA LYS A 64 -8.14 -1.88 -6.71
C LYS A 64 -9.06 -3.09 -6.53
N ALA A 65 -8.50 -4.25 -6.19
CA ALA A 65 -9.27 -5.47 -5.95
C ALA A 65 -10.31 -5.28 -4.84
N ARG A 66 -9.97 -4.52 -3.78
CA ARG A 66 -10.90 -4.21 -2.69
C ARG A 66 -12.03 -3.26 -3.13
N SER A 67 -11.75 -2.29 -3.98
CA SER A 67 -12.79 -1.39 -4.50
C SER A 67 -13.80 -2.14 -5.38
N GLY A 68 -13.33 -3.11 -6.18
CA GLY A 68 -14.20 -3.93 -7.03
C GLY A 68 -15.08 -4.92 -6.26
N THR A 69 -14.58 -5.51 -5.16
CA THR A 69 -15.36 -6.45 -4.34
C THR A 69 -16.44 -5.74 -3.52
N SER A 70 -16.16 -4.55 -3.00
CA SER A 70 -17.12 -3.77 -2.22
C SER A 70 -18.36 -3.35 -3.03
N GLN A 71 -18.20 -3.09 -4.33
CA GLN A 71 -19.30 -2.72 -5.22
C GLN A 71 -20.22 -3.92 -5.55
N ARG A 72 -19.65 -5.13 -5.63
CA ARG A 72 -20.40 -6.37 -5.92
C ARG A 72 -21.17 -6.90 -4.71
N GLN A 73 -20.67 -6.69 -3.49
CA GLN A 73 -21.38 -7.09 -2.26
C GLN A 73 -22.60 -6.22 -1.93
N HIS A 74 -22.61 -4.94 -2.30
CA HIS A 74 -23.76 -4.06 -2.06
C HIS A 74 -24.94 -4.35 -3.01
N GLN A 75 -24.67 -4.81 -4.24
CA GLN A 75 -25.74 -5.08 -5.23
C GLN A 75 -26.47 -6.42 -4.99
N SER A 76 -25.87 -7.35 -4.26
CA SER A 76 -26.51 -8.64 -3.94
C SER A 76 -27.58 -8.54 -2.85
N ALA A 77 -27.60 -7.45 -2.07
CA ALA A 77 -28.55 -7.24 -0.96
C ALA A 77 -29.83 -6.49 -1.35
N ALA A 78 -29.93 -6.00 -2.59
CA ALA A 78 -31.09 -5.23 -3.09
C ALA A 78 -32.05 -6.06 -3.98
N LYS A 79 -32.01 -7.39 -3.88
CA LYS A 79 -32.97 -8.30 -4.53
C LYS A 79 -33.70 -9.13 -3.48
N THR A 80 -34.70 -8.52 -2.86
CA THR A 80 -35.87 -9.19 -2.25
C THR A 80 -37.04 -8.25 -2.36
#